data_AF-A0A9D5JRY0-F1
#
_entry.id   AF-A0A9D5JRY0-F1
#
_cell.length_a   1.000
_cell.length_b   1.000
_cell.length_c   1.000
_cell.angle_alpha   90.00
_cell.angle_beta   90.00
_cell.angle_gamma   90.00
#
_symmetry.space_group_name_H-M   'P 1'
#
loop_
_entity.id
_entity.type
_entity.pdbx_description
1 polymer ?
#
loop_
_entity_poly.entity_id
_entity_poly.type
_entity_poly.pdbx_seq_one_letter_code
_entity_poly.pdbx_strand_id
1 'polypeptide(L)'
;KRDVVILLDSITRLARAYNTVTPPSGKVLTGGLDANALQKPKRFFGTARNIEEGGSLTIIATALVDTGSRMDDVIFEEFKGTGNMELHLDRKLVEKRVYPAIDIDKSGTRKEELLVEANELNRTWILRKVLHSLNPVEAIELLLDKLKQTKTNKEFLQSLNNRQN
;
A
#
# COMPACT_ATOMS: atom_id res chain seq x y z
N LYS A 1 -6.48 -26.96 5.71
CA LYS A 1 -6.15 -25.76 4.91
C LYS A 1 -5.95 -24.61 5.91
N ARG A 2 -5.01 -23.70 5.69
CA ARG A 2 -4.72 -22.59 6.60
C ARG A 2 -4.62 -21.29 5.81
N ASP A 3 -5.07 -20.21 6.43
CA ASP A 3 -4.84 -18.86 5.98
C ASP A 3 -3.59 -18.33 6.68
N VAL A 4 -2.59 -17.96 5.89
CA VAL A 4 -1.26 -17.56 6.39
C VAL A 4 -1.03 -16.11 6.05
N VAL A 5 -0.55 -15.34 7.03
CA VAL A 5 -0.15 -13.95 6.86
C VAL A 5 1.33 -13.80 7.17
N ILE A 6 2.07 -13.20 6.26
CA ILE A 6 3.48 -12.81 6.44
C ILE A 6 3.55 -11.29 6.49
N LEU A 7 4.10 -10.77 7.60
CA LEU A 7 4.47 -9.36 7.72
C LEU A 7 5.98 -9.26 7.50
N LEU A 8 6.38 -8.62 6.40
CA LEU A 8 7.79 -8.53 5.98
C LEU A 8 8.29 -7.09 6.10
N ASP A 9 9.27 -6.86 6.96
CA ASP A 9 9.99 -5.58 7.04
C ASP A 9 11.50 -5.78 6.75
N SER A 10 12.02 -5.51 5.54
CA SER A 10 11.35 -4.91 4.37
C SER A 10 11.67 -5.65 3.07
N ILE A 11 10.78 -5.50 2.08
CA ILE A 11 10.98 -6.09 0.75
C ILE A 11 12.15 -5.43 0.00
N THR A 12 12.40 -4.15 0.26
CA THR A 12 13.55 -3.41 -0.29
C THR A 12 14.87 -4.00 0.18
N ARG A 13 14.99 -4.27 1.48
CA ARG A 13 16.20 -4.89 2.04
C ARG A 13 16.40 -6.32 1.55
N LEU A 14 15.30 -7.08 1.41
CA LEU A 14 15.34 -8.41 0.82
C LEU A 14 15.88 -8.36 -0.62
N ALA A 15 15.36 -7.47 -1.47
CA ALA A 15 15.82 -7.31 -2.84
C ALA A 15 17.29 -6.90 -2.94
N ARG A 16 17.76 -5.98 -2.08
CA ARG A 16 19.18 -5.62 -1.99
C ARG A 16 20.06 -6.82 -1.64
N ALA A 17 19.65 -7.62 -0.66
CA ALA A 17 20.38 -8.83 -0.28
C ALA A 17 20.48 -9.82 -1.46
N TYR A 18 19.39 -10.02 -2.20
CA TYR A 18 19.41 -10.84 -3.42
C TYR A 18 20.32 -10.27 -4.50
N ASN A 19 20.37 -8.95 -4.69
CA ASN A 19 21.28 -8.31 -5.63
C ASN A 19 22.75 -8.57 -5.28
N THR A 20 23.11 -8.54 -4.00
CA THR A 20 24.49 -8.80 -3.55
C THR A 20 24.94 -10.25 -3.75
N VAL A 21 24.04 -11.23 -3.57
CA VAL A 21 24.39 -12.66 -3.66
C VAL A 21 24.18 -13.27 -5.05
N THR A 22 23.55 -12.55 -5.97
CA THR A 22 23.30 -13.05 -7.32
C THR A 22 24.58 -12.97 -8.16
N PRO A 23 25.01 -14.07 -8.81
CA PRO A 23 26.15 -14.02 -9.73
C PRO A 23 25.90 -12.98 -10.85
N PRO A 24 26.89 -12.16 -11.20
CA PRO A 24 26.72 -11.13 -12.22
C PRO A 24 26.28 -11.72 -13.56
N SER A 25 25.19 -11.20 -14.12
CA SER A 25 24.67 -11.59 -15.43
C SER A 25 25.39 -10.90 -16.59
N GLY A 26 26.22 -9.91 -16.29
CA GLY A 26 26.82 -9.00 -17.28
C GLY A 26 25.86 -7.89 -17.76
N LYS A 27 24.62 -7.85 -17.25
CA LYS A 27 23.63 -6.81 -17.57
C LYS A 27 23.19 -6.11 -16.29
N VAL A 28 23.60 -4.85 -16.16
CA VAL A 28 23.24 -4.00 -15.01
C VAL A 28 22.16 -3.02 -15.44
N LEU A 29 21.04 -3.04 -14.73
CA LEU A 29 19.95 -2.11 -14.84
C LEU A 29 20.30 -0.77 -14.18
N THR A 30 19.53 0.25 -14.52
CA THR A 30 19.55 1.55 -13.86
C THR A 30 19.52 1.39 -12.33
N GLY A 31 20.39 2.11 -11.62
CA GLY A 31 20.49 2.02 -10.17
C GLY A 31 21.41 0.92 -9.64
N GLY A 32 22.16 0.21 -10.50
CA GLY A 32 23.17 -0.76 -10.07
C GLY A 32 22.60 -2.14 -9.70
N LEU A 33 21.40 -2.45 -10.19
CA LEU A 33 20.75 -3.74 -10.03
C LEU A 33 21.18 -4.69 -11.15
N ASP A 34 21.55 -5.92 -10.81
CA ASP A 34 21.70 -6.96 -11.81
C ASP A 34 20.32 -7.33 -12.40
N ALA A 35 20.25 -7.57 -13.71
CA ALA A 35 19.00 -7.89 -14.41
C ALA A 35 18.26 -9.11 -13.82
N ASN A 36 18.98 -10.05 -13.20
CA ASN A 36 18.41 -11.26 -12.61
C ASN A 36 18.15 -11.14 -11.10
N ALA A 37 18.65 -10.09 -10.44
CA ALA A 37 18.60 -9.96 -8.99
C ALA A 37 17.16 -9.91 -8.43
N LEU A 38 16.22 -9.36 -9.18
CA LEU A 38 14.83 -9.21 -8.75
C LEU A 38 13.96 -10.44 -8.99
N GLN A 39 14.44 -11.44 -9.73
CA GLN A 39 13.64 -12.60 -10.09
C GLN A 39 13.15 -13.37 -8.84
N LYS A 40 14.06 -13.67 -7.91
CA LYS A 40 13.73 -14.40 -6.67
C LYS A 40 12.86 -13.57 -5.71
N PRO A 41 13.20 -12.31 -5.39
CA PRO A 41 12.33 -11.44 -4.61
C PRO A 41 10.91 -11.27 -5.18
N LYS A 42 10.78 -11.03 -6.50
CA LYS A 42 9.47 -10.93 -7.16
C LYS A 42 8.68 -12.23 -7.08
N ARG A 43 9.34 -13.37 -7.28
CA ARG A 43 8.70 -14.68 -7.10
C ARG A 43 8.22 -14.88 -5.67
N PHE A 44 9.04 -14.52 -4.67
CA PHE A 44 8.64 -14.60 -3.27
C PHE A 44 7.38 -13.76 -3.00
N PHE A 45 7.38 -12.49 -3.39
CA PHE A 45 6.22 -11.61 -3.16
C PHE A 45 4.97 -12.06 -3.93
N GLY A 46 5.15 -12.51 -5.18
CA GLY A 46 4.09 -13.06 -6.03
C GLY A 46 3.58 -14.45 -5.60
N THR A 47 4.10 -15.04 -4.52
CA THR A 47 3.48 -16.22 -3.91
C THR A 47 2.17 -15.87 -3.20
N ALA A 48 2.01 -14.62 -2.74
CA ALA A 48 0.79 -14.14 -2.12
C ALA A 48 -0.40 -14.30 -3.08
N ARG A 49 -1.43 -15.04 -2.65
CA ARG A 49 -2.64 -15.32 -3.43
C ARG A 49 -3.74 -15.90 -2.56
N ASN A 50 -4.97 -15.69 -2.98
CA ASN A 50 -6.11 -16.46 -2.52
C ASN A 50 -6.19 -17.77 -3.33
N ILE A 51 -6.47 -18.90 -2.70
CA ILE A 51 -6.54 -20.23 -3.35
C ILE A 51 -8.00 -20.68 -3.38
N GLU A 52 -8.54 -20.94 -4.56
CA GLU A 52 -9.96 -21.29 -4.75
C GLU A 52 -10.31 -22.62 -4.07
N GLU A 53 -9.40 -23.59 -4.15
CA GLU A 53 -9.55 -24.86 -3.46
C GLU A 53 -9.33 -24.74 -1.95
N GLY A 54 -9.02 -23.55 -1.43
CA GLY A 54 -9.09 -23.17 -0.02
C GLY A 54 -7.74 -22.92 0.66
N GLY A 55 -7.77 -21.95 1.58
CA GLY A 55 -6.60 -21.33 2.19
C GLY A 55 -6.14 -20.10 1.41
N SER A 56 -5.26 -19.33 2.02
CA SER A 56 -4.72 -18.10 1.42
C SER A 56 -3.32 -17.83 1.95
N LEU A 57 -2.52 -17.13 1.15
CA LEU A 57 -1.26 -16.56 1.57
C LEU A 57 -1.31 -15.05 1.34
N THR A 58 -1.32 -14.31 2.44
CA THR A 58 -1.26 -12.84 2.43
C THR A 58 0.15 -12.41 2.81
N ILE A 59 0.75 -11.53 2.01
CA ILE A 59 2.05 -10.91 2.34
C ILE A 59 1.83 -9.40 2.37
N ILE A 60 2.10 -8.80 3.52
CA ILE A 60 2.17 -7.34 3.66
C ILE A 60 3.63 -7.01 3.93
N ALA A 61 4.23 -6.25 3.03
CA ALA A 61 5.64 -5.90 3.14
C ALA A 61 5.83 -4.39 3.14
N THR A 62 6.76 -3.89 3.96
CA THR A 62 7.19 -2.50 3.89
C THR A 62 8.14 -2.34 2.69
N ALA A 63 8.01 -1.21 2.00
CA ALA A 63 8.93 -0.79 0.95
C ALA A 63 9.47 0.60 1.30
N LEU A 64 10.77 0.80 1.13
CA LEU A 64 11.41 2.10 1.34
C LEU A 64 11.34 2.91 0.04
N VAL A 65 10.91 4.15 0.17
CA VAL A 65 10.86 5.17 -0.90
C VAL A 65 11.55 6.44 -0.41
N ASP A 66 11.91 7.33 -1.33
CA ASP A 66 12.57 8.61 -1.02
C ASP A 66 13.84 8.46 -0.17
N THR A 67 14.60 7.39 -0.42
CA THR A 67 15.87 7.09 0.28
C THR A 67 17.06 7.83 -0.32
N GLY A 68 16.87 8.45 -1.49
CA GLY A 68 17.95 9.02 -2.32
C GLY A 68 18.73 7.96 -3.12
N SER A 69 18.35 6.68 -3.02
CA SER A 69 18.98 5.59 -3.78
C SER A 69 18.15 5.21 -5.00
N ARG A 70 18.70 5.45 -6.20
CA ARG A 70 18.07 5.03 -7.46
C ARG A 70 17.81 3.53 -7.54
N MET A 71 18.56 2.73 -6.78
CA MET A 71 18.32 1.29 -6.62
C MET A 71 16.97 1.02 -5.95
N ASP A 72 16.66 1.75 -4.87
CA ASP A 72 15.42 1.56 -4.11
C ASP A 72 14.20 2.01 -4.92
N ASP A 73 14.34 3.11 -5.69
CA ASP A 73 13.27 3.59 -6.58
C ASP A 73 12.91 2.52 -7.62
N VAL A 74 13.93 1.88 -8.23
CA VAL A 74 13.72 0.79 -9.20
C VAL A 74 13.11 -0.44 -8.53
N ILE A 75 13.58 -0.80 -7.33
CA ILE A 75 12.99 -1.91 -6.55
C ILE A 75 11.51 -1.64 -6.27
N PHE A 76 11.18 -0.43 -5.83
CA PHE A 76 9.81 -0.03 -5.52
C PHE A 76 8.89 -0.18 -6.73
N GLU A 77 9.27 0.39 -7.88
CA GLU A 77 8.47 0.31 -9.11
C GLU A 77 8.26 -1.14 -9.59
N GLU A 78 9.28 -1.99 -9.46
CA GLU A 78 9.19 -3.42 -9.83
C GLU A 78 8.21 -4.21 -8.94
N PHE A 79 8.15 -3.88 -7.65
CA PHE A 79 7.21 -4.51 -6.72
C PHE A 79 5.81 -3.92 -6.80
N LYS A 80 5.67 -2.64 -7.14
CA LYS A 80 4.39 -2.00 -7.42
C LYS A 80 3.63 -2.71 -8.55
N GLY A 81 4.35 -3.14 -9.59
CA GLY A 81 3.79 -3.95 -10.67
C GLY A 81 3.37 -5.36 -10.23
N THR A 82 3.99 -5.89 -9.18
CA THR A 82 3.78 -7.27 -8.69
C THR A 82 2.63 -7.36 -7.67
N GLY A 83 2.48 -6.34 -6.81
CA GLY A 83 1.44 -6.27 -5.79
C GLY A 83 0.07 -5.82 -6.34
N ASN A 84 -0.94 -5.91 -5.47
CA ASN A 84 -2.31 -5.45 -5.76
C ASN A 84 -2.84 -4.44 -4.72
N MET A 85 -2.11 -4.15 -3.66
CA MET A 85 -2.46 -3.16 -2.63
C MET A 85 -1.23 -2.33 -2.27
N GLU A 86 -1.42 -1.01 -2.16
CA GLU A 86 -0.41 -0.05 -1.77
C GLU A 86 -0.97 0.84 -0.65
N LEU A 87 -0.19 1.02 0.42
CA LEU A 87 -0.47 1.95 1.52
C LEU A 87 0.74 2.89 1.66
N HIS A 88 0.60 4.10 1.15
CA HIS A 88 1.65 5.11 1.15
C HIS A 88 1.61 5.91 2.45
N LEU A 89 2.79 6.21 2.99
CA LEU A 89 2.94 7.07 4.17
C LEU A 89 3.66 8.36 3.79
N ASP A 90 3.11 9.52 4.17
CA ASP A 90 3.68 10.84 3.84
C ASP A 90 4.54 11.37 4.99
N ARG A 91 5.79 11.72 4.68
CA ARG A 91 6.73 12.36 5.61
C ARG A 91 6.20 13.69 6.16
N LYS A 92 5.45 14.46 5.36
CA LYS A 92 4.87 15.75 5.79
C LYS A 92 3.90 15.59 6.96
N LEU A 93 3.11 14.51 6.97
CA LEU A 93 2.21 14.18 8.08
C LEU A 93 3.00 13.85 9.35
N VAL A 94 4.08 13.08 9.22
CA VAL A 94 4.99 12.73 10.32
C VAL A 94 5.65 13.98 10.92
N GLU A 95 6.16 14.89 10.09
CA GLU A 95 6.78 16.15 10.52
C GLU A 95 5.81 17.04 11.31
N LYS A 96 4.51 16.99 10.97
CA LYS A 96 3.42 17.67 11.68
C LYS A 96 2.86 16.87 12.85
N ARG A 97 3.38 15.67 13.13
CA ARG A 97 2.90 14.72 14.16
C ARG A 97 1.44 14.32 14.00
N VAL A 98 0.95 14.27 12.76
CA VAL A 98 -0.39 13.80 12.42
C VAL A 98 -0.32 12.30 12.12
N TYR A 99 -1.06 11.50 12.89
CA TYR A 99 -1.10 10.04 12.77
C TYR A 99 -2.54 9.52 12.67
N PRO A 100 -2.79 8.52 11.81
CA PRO A 100 -1.84 7.82 10.95
C PRO A 100 -1.38 8.67 9.76
N ALA A 101 -0.09 8.59 9.41
CA ALA A 101 0.53 9.41 8.37
C ALA A 101 0.27 8.88 6.94
N ILE A 102 -0.98 8.53 6.64
CA ILE A 102 -1.36 7.86 5.37
C ILE A 102 -1.61 8.90 4.27
N ASP A 103 -1.01 8.69 3.11
CA ASP A 103 -1.37 9.39 1.88
C ASP A 103 -2.57 8.68 1.25
N ILE A 104 -3.77 9.26 1.42
CA ILE A 104 -5.02 8.66 0.95
C ILE A 104 -5.04 8.55 -0.56
N ASP A 105 -4.55 9.57 -1.27
CA ASP A 105 -4.65 9.65 -2.73
C ASP A 105 -3.80 8.60 -3.42
N LYS A 106 -2.57 8.38 -2.92
CA LYS A 106 -1.67 7.33 -3.45
C LYS A 106 -2.01 5.92 -2.99
N SER A 107 -2.78 5.77 -1.91
CA SER A 107 -3.13 4.46 -1.35
C SER A 107 -4.36 3.86 -2.03
N GLY A 108 -4.35 2.54 -2.26
CA GLY A 108 -5.46 1.84 -2.89
C GLY A 108 -5.25 0.34 -3.04
N THR A 109 -6.34 -0.37 -3.33
CA THR A 109 -6.34 -1.82 -3.60
C THR A 109 -7.02 -2.07 -4.94
N ARG A 110 -6.39 -2.88 -5.80
CA ARG A 110 -7.00 -3.31 -7.06
C ARG A 110 -8.13 -4.28 -6.78
N LYS A 111 -9.22 -4.16 -7.54
CA LYS A 111 -10.43 -4.97 -7.39
C LYS A 111 -11.07 -4.90 -6.00
N GLU A 112 -11.09 -3.72 -5.39
CA GLU A 112 -11.68 -3.50 -4.07
C GLU A 112 -13.18 -3.81 -4.01
N GLU A 113 -13.88 -3.81 -5.14
CA GLU A 113 -15.28 -4.25 -5.27
C GLU A 113 -15.52 -5.72 -4.90
N LEU A 114 -14.46 -6.54 -4.84
CA LEU A 114 -14.54 -7.93 -4.36
C LEU A 114 -14.40 -8.02 -2.83
N LEU A 115 -13.98 -6.94 -2.17
CA LEU A 115 -13.65 -6.91 -0.74
C LEU A 115 -14.65 -6.10 0.08
N VAL A 116 -15.40 -5.21 -0.56
CA VAL A 116 -16.27 -4.23 0.09
C VAL A 116 -17.66 -4.26 -0.55
N GLU A 117 -18.70 -4.18 0.28
CA GLU A 117 -20.08 -4.10 -0.18
C GLU A 117 -20.31 -2.85 -1.06
N ALA A 118 -21.14 -2.97 -2.10
CA ALA A 118 -21.32 -1.91 -3.11
C ALA A 118 -21.72 -0.55 -2.53
N ASN A 119 -22.52 -0.53 -1.46
CA ASN A 119 -22.92 0.70 -0.77
C ASN A 119 -21.74 1.35 -0.01
N GLU A 120 -20.94 0.54 0.68
CA GLU A 120 -19.75 1.04 1.38
C GLU A 120 -18.68 1.52 0.39
N LEU A 121 -18.52 0.83 -0.74
CA LEU A 121 -17.63 1.25 -1.82
C LEU A 121 -18.03 2.62 -2.39
N ASN A 122 -19.32 2.83 -2.69
CA ASN A 122 -19.83 4.12 -3.18
C ASN A 122 -19.55 5.26 -2.17
N ARG A 123 -19.82 5.02 -0.88
CA ARG A 123 -19.57 6.00 0.18
C ARG A 123 -18.09 6.32 0.34
N THR A 124 -17.25 5.30 0.27
CA THR A 124 -15.79 5.46 0.33
C THR A 124 -15.30 6.29 -0.85
N TRP A 125 -15.87 6.09 -2.04
CA TRP A 125 -15.54 6.90 -3.22
C TRP A 125 -15.96 8.36 -3.08
N ILE A 126 -17.16 8.64 -2.56
CA ILE A 126 -17.61 10.01 -2.26
C ILE A 126 -16.67 10.65 -1.24
N LEU A 127 -16.33 9.93 -0.17
CA LEU A 127 -15.37 10.39 0.84
C LEU A 127 -14.03 10.76 0.19
N ARG A 128 -13.46 9.87 -0.63
CA ARG A 128 -12.19 10.13 -1.34
C ARG A 128 -12.26 11.39 -2.20
N LYS A 129 -13.38 11.63 -2.90
CA LYS A 129 -13.57 12.88 -3.68
C LYS A 129 -13.50 14.14 -2.83
N VAL A 130 -14.11 14.11 -1.64
CA VAL A 130 -14.04 15.25 -0.72
C VAL A 130 -12.61 15.46 -0.24
N LEU A 131 -11.95 14.38 0.20
CA LEU A 131 -10.59 14.44 0.75
C LEU A 131 -9.55 14.88 -0.30
N HIS A 132 -9.69 14.46 -1.55
CA HIS A 132 -8.78 14.84 -2.65
C HIS A 132 -8.78 16.36 -2.94
N SER A 133 -9.81 17.10 -2.51
CA SER A 133 -9.84 18.56 -2.69
C SER A 133 -9.00 19.32 -1.66
N LEU A 134 -8.51 18.62 -0.64
CA LEU A 134 -7.73 19.16 0.47
C LEU A 134 -6.25 18.80 0.31
N ASN A 135 -5.37 19.53 1.01
CA ASN A 135 -4.00 19.06 1.14
C ASN A 135 -3.92 17.84 2.09
N PRO A 136 -2.86 17.00 2.03
CA PRO A 136 -2.80 15.75 2.79
C PRO A 136 -2.99 15.91 4.31
N VAL A 137 -2.48 17.01 4.89
CA VAL A 137 -2.60 17.28 6.33
C VAL A 137 -4.05 17.57 6.70
N GLU A 138 -4.68 18.51 5.99
CA GLU A 138 -6.10 18.86 6.17
C GLU A 138 -7.02 17.67 5.93
N ALA A 139 -6.72 16.84 4.92
CA ALA A 139 -7.50 15.65 4.59
C ALA A 139 -7.54 14.66 5.77
N ILE A 140 -6.37 14.36 6.37
CA ILE A 140 -6.27 13.44 7.50
C ILE A 140 -6.88 14.04 8.76
N GLU A 141 -6.64 15.32 9.05
CA GLU A 141 -7.25 16.00 10.20
C GLU A 141 -8.78 16.01 10.11
N LEU A 142 -9.34 16.38 8.95
CA LEU A 142 -10.78 16.33 8.71
C LEU A 142 -11.34 14.92 8.88
N LEU A 143 -10.66 13.92 8.30
CA LEU A 143 -11.06 12.52 8.43
C LEU A 143 -11.07 12.07 9.89
N LEU A 144 -10.01 12.36 10.64
CA LEU A 144 -9.90 12.02 12.06
C LEU A 144 -10.99 12.69 12.89
N ASP A 145 -11.26 13.97 12.64
CA ASP A 145 -12.29 14.72 13.36
C ASP A 145 -13.70 14.19 13.10
N LYS A 146 -13.94 13.65 11.89
CA LYS A 146 -15.19 12.96 11.57
C LYS A 146 -15.26 11.56 12.19
N LEU A 147 -14.19 10.78 12.12
CA LEU A 147 -14.14 9.44 12.70
C LEU A 147 -14.38 9.46 14.21
N LYS A 148 -13.78 10.43 14.93
CA LYS A 148 -13.96 10.62 16.39
C LYS A 148 -15.42 10.85 16.82
N GLN A 149 -16.29 11.30 15.91
CA GLN A 149 -17.71 11.54 16.20
C GLN A 149 -18.53 10.24 16.21
N THR A 150 -17.95 9.12 15.80
CA THR A 150 -18.62 7.83 15.67
C THR A 150 -17.82 6.73 16.35
N LYS A 151 -18.47 5.63 16.74
CA LYS A 151 -17.76 4.50 17.36
C LYS A 151 -17.27 3.50 16.33
N THR A 152 -17.90 3.46 15.16
CA THR A 152 -17.59 2.47 14.12
C THR A 152 -17.55 3.10 12.73
N ASN A 153 -16.74 2.52 11.84
CA ASN A 153 -16.68 2.94 10.44
C ASN A 153 -18.04 2.85 9.74
N LYS A 154 -18.89 1.88 10.15
CA LYS A 154 -20.25 1.73 9.62
C LYS A 154 -21.12 2.94 9.91
N GLU A 155 -21.12 3.41 11.17
CA GLU A 155 -21.82 4.63 11.57
C GLU A 155 -21.28 5.87 10.84
N PHE A 156 -19.94 5.99 10.76
CA PHE A 156 -19.28 7.07 10.02
C PHE A 156 -19.73 7.11 8.56
N LEU A 157 -19.62 5.99 7.84
CA LEU A 157 -20.02 5.90 6.44
C LEU A 157 -21.53 6.15 6.25
N GLN A 158 -22.37 5.76 7.21
CA GLN A 158 -23.80 6.10 7.20
C GLN A 158 -24.06 7.60 7.38
N SER A 159 -23.26 8.28 8.22
CA SER A 159 -23.42 9.72 8.48
C SER A 159 -23.10 10.59 7.27
N LEU A 160 -22.28 10.12 6.32
CA LEU A 160 -21.91 10.86 5.11
C LEU A 160 -23.11 11.14 4.19
N ASN A 161 -24.19 10.37 4.28
CA ASN A 161 -25.40 10.55 3.47
C ASN A 161 -26.32 11.67 3.97
N ASN A 162 -26.14 12.18 5.19
CA ASN A 162 -27.12 13.10 5.81
C ASN A 162 -26.86 14.59 5.50
N ARG A 163 -26.05 14.92 4.49
CA ARG A 163 -25.82 16.29 4.00
C ARG A 163 -26.35 16.53 2.58
N GLN A 164 -27.52 15.97 2.30
CA GLN A 164 -28.42 16.51 1.28
C GLN A 164 -29.75 16.81 1.97
N ASN A 165 -29.80 17.98 2.61
CA ASN A 165 -30.99 18.77 2.93
C ASN A 165 -30.52 20.19 3.19
#